data_AF-A0A7K0Y810-F1
#
_entry.id   AF-A0A7K0Y810-F1
#
_cell.length_a   1.000
_cell.length_b   1.000
_cell.length_c   1.000
_cell.angle_alpha   90.00
_cell.angle_beta   90.00
_cell.angle_gamma   90.00
#
_symmetry.space_group_name_H-M   'P 1'
#
loop_
_entity.id
_entity.type
_entity.pdbx_description
1 polymer ?
#
loop_
_entity_poly.entity_id
_entity_poly.type
_entity_poly.pdbx_seq_one_letter_code
_entity_poly.pdbx_strand_id
1 'polypeptide(L)'
;EVSRITSIPVEELRLAAEDLSAYGIPAEAPTIEGYLFPDTYSFDLKVTAEEVISIMVTRMETALTEAGVAKEDWHEVLTLASITQREAKQEPDFYKIARVFSNRVAIDMRLETDPTITYSYDGTDMSEASTQEQIAYGYNTYLVRGLPPGPISSPGELAIDATLNPAVGEWLFFVTINLATGETKFSETLAEHESWIPLLRKWESENPDWYDE
;
A
#
# COMPACT_ATOMS: atom_id res chain seq x y z
N GLU A 1 15.09 6.03 -6.13
CA GLU A 1 15.95 5.01 -6.78
C GLU A 1 16.21 5.30 -8.27
N VAL A 2 15.16 5.47 -9.09
CA VAL A 2 15.29 5.76 -10.55
C VAL A 2 16.28 6.89 -10.87
N SER A 3 16.18 8.02 -10.19
CA SER A 3 17.08 9.17 -10.37
C SER A 3 18.56 8.82 -10.18
N ARG A 4 18.86 7.93 -9.22
CA ARG A 4 20.23 7.49 -8.90
C ARG A 4 20.84 6.67 -10.04
N ILE A 5 20.03 5.88 -10.74
CA ILE A 5 20.48 4.96 -11.79
C ILE A 5 20.53 5.64 -13.16
N THR A 6 19.50 6.43 -13.48
CA THR A 6 19.35 7.07 -14.80
C THR A 6 20.08 8.40 -14.92
N SER A 7 20.51 8.98 -13.78
CA SER A 7 21.00 10.37 -13.69
C SER A 7 19.95 11.45 -14.05
N ILE A 8 18.69 11.06 -14.23
CA ILE A 8 17.57 11.99 -14.36
C ILE A 8 17.32 12.62 -12.98
N PRO A 9 17.24 13.96 -12.84
CA PRO A 9 16.90 14.61 -11.59
C PRO A 9 15.54 14.16 -11.05
N VAL A 10 15.41 14.01 -9.71
CA VAL A 10 14.12 13.67 -9.07
C VAL A 10 13.01 14.65 -9.47
N GLU A 11 13.33 15.93 -9.60
CA GLU A 11 12.36 16.96 -9.97
C GLU A 11 11.83 16.77 -11.40
N GLU A 12 12.66 16.28 -12.31
CA GLU A 12 12.22 15.98 -13.69
C GLU A 12 11.25 14.80 -13.71
N LEU A 13 11.53 13.75 -12.91
CA LEU A 13 10.59 12.64 -12.72
C LEU A 13 9.29 13.09 -12.07
N ARG A 14 9.37 13.99 -11.07
CA ARG A 14 8.19 14.54 -10.39
C ARG A 14 7.29 15.31 -11.36
N LEU A 15 7.88 16.19 -12.16
CA LEU A 15 7.16 16.97 -13.17
C LEU A 15 6.55 16.08 -14.25
N ALA A 16 7.29 15.09 -14.74
CA ALA A 16 6.78 14.13 -15.73
C ALA A 16 5.58 13.34 -15.18
N ALA A 17 5.53 13.08 -13.87
CA ALA A 17 4.44 12.37 -13.22
C ALA A 17 3.18 13.23 -12.92
N GLU A 18 3.18 14.53 -13.21
CA GLU A 18 2.02 15.40 -12.92
C GLU A 18 0.85 15.18 -13.90
N ASP A 19 1.12 14.89 -15.17
CA ASP A 19 0.08 14.60 -16.17
C ASP A 19 -0.28 13.10 -16.19
N LEU A 20 -1.10 12.68 -15.24
CA LEU A 20 -1.59 11.29 -15.14
C LEU A 20 -2.31 10.82 -16.40
N SER A 21 -2.98 11.74 -17.11
CA SER A 21 -3.75 11.41 -18.31
C SER A 21 -2.86 10.97 -19.47
N ALA A 22 -1.62 11.47 -19.53
CA ALA A 22 -0.61 11.04 -20.51
C ALA A 22 -0.26 9.54 -20.38
N TYR A 23 -0.48 8.96 -19.19
CA TYR A 23 -0.20 7.56 -18.90
C TYR A 23 -1.46 6.68 -18.82
N GLY A 24 -2.63 7.23 -19.18
CA GLY A 24 -3.89 6.48 -19.16
C GLY A 24 -4.39 6.12 -17.75
N ILE A 25 -3.90 6.83 -16.73
CA ILE A 25 -4.30 6.68 -15.33
C ILE A 25 -5.67 7.36 -15.12
N PRO A 26 -6.62 6.72 -14.40
CA PRO A 26 -7.94 7.28 -14.13
C PRO A 26 -7.89 8.65 -13.44
N ALA A 27 -8.83 9.54 -13.79
CA ALA A 27 -8.91 10.89 -13.23
C ALA A 27 -9.27 10.93 -11.72
N GLU A 28 -9.76 9.82 -11.18
CA GLU A 28 -9.99 9.65 -9.74
C GLU A 28 -8.68 9.45 -8.95
N ALA A 29 -7.61 9.00 -9.60
CA ALA A 29 -6.32 8.87 -8.95
C ALA A 29 -5.75 10.26 -8.63
N PRO A 30 -5.38 10.55 -7.38
CA PRO A 30 -4.88 11.86 -7.01
C PRO A 30 -3.40 12.04 -7.41
N THR A 31 -2.66 10.95 -7.57
CA THR A 31 -1.24 10.93 -7.94
C THR A 31 -0.92 9.68 -8.76
N ILE A 32 0.34 9.57 -9.21
CA ILE A 32 0.87 8.38 -9.89
C ILE A 32 1.15 7.20 -8.94
N GLU A 33 1.01 7.40 -7.63
CA GLU A 33 1.31 6.38 -6.62
C GLU A 33 0.50 5.10 -6.88
N GLY A 34 1.15 3.94 -6.73
CA GLY A 34 0.55 2.64 -7.03
C GLY A 34 0.53 2.23 -8.50
N TYR A 35 0.73 3.16 -9.45
CA TYR A 35 0.73 2.85 -10.89
C TYR A 35 2.10 2.51 -11.45
N LEU A 36 3.18 2.72 -10.69
CA LEU A 36 4.54 2.41 -11.09
C LEU A 36 4.91 1.00 -10.62
N PHE A 37 4.88 0.00 -11.50
CA PHE A 37 5.10 -1.38 -11.07
C PHE A 37 6.52 -1.59 -10.49
N PRO A 38 6.68 -2.25 -9.33
CA PRO A 38 7.97 -2.42 -8.68
C PRO A 38 8.73 -3.64 -9.26
N ASP A 39 9.47 -3.43 -10.34
CA ASP A 39 10.31 -4.44 -10.99
C ASP A 39 11.76 -3.97 -11.14
N THR A 40 12.62 -4.85 -11.64
CA THR A 40 13.95 -4.51 -12.11
C THR A 40 13.88 -3.99 -13.54
N TYR A 41 14.21 -2.71 -13.72
CA TYR A 41 14.23 -2.07 -15.03
C TYR A 41 15.66 -1.86 -15.54
N SER A 42 15.82 -1.94 -16.86
CA SER A 42 17.03 -1.54 -17.56
C SER A 42 16.69 -0.43 -18.54
N PHE A 43 17.40 0.68 -18.46
CA PHE A 43 17.18 1.84 -19.33
C PHE A 43 18.42 2.20 -20.12
N ASP A 44 18.22 2.74 -21.31
CA ASP A 44 19.30 3.35 -22.09
C ASP A 44 19.77 4.66 -21.43
N LEU A 45 21.03 5.03 -21.66
CA LEU A 45 21.64 6.25 -21.10
C LEU A 45 20.96 7.56 -21.52
N LYS A 46 20.05 7.53 -22.49
CA LYS A 46 19.33 8.68 -23.02
C LYS A 46 17.82 8.61 -22.77
N VAL A 47 17.38 7.69 -21.92
CA VAL A 47 15.96 7.58 -21.54
C VAL A 47 15.48 8.90 -20.94
N THR A 48 14.26 9.33 -21.26
CA THR A 48 13.64 10.50 -20.64
C THR A 48 12.85 10.12 -19.39
N ALA A 49 12.49 11.11 -18.57
CA ALA A 49 11.62 10.88 -17.40
C ALA A 49 10.27 10.27 -17.81
N GLU A 50 9.67 10.78 -18.88
CA GLU A 50 8.39 10.30 -19.40
C GLU A 50 8.48 8.87 -19.92
N GLU A 51 9.58 8.52 -20.60
CA GLU A 51 9.81 7.15 -21.07
C GLU A 51 9.95 6.17 -19.89
N VAL A 52 10.68 6.55 -18.85
CA VAL A 52 10.79 5.73 -17.63
C VAL A 52 9.42 5.49 -17.00
N ILE A 53 8.66 6.56 -16.78
CA ILE A 53 7.33 6.46 -16.18
C ILE A 53 6.40 5.62 -17.06
N SER A 54 6.39 5.86 -18.37
CA SER A 54 5.56 5.10 -19.32
C SER A 54 5.88 3.61 -19.29
N ILE A 55 7.16 3.23 -19.21
CA ILE A 55 7.57 1.81 -19.09
C ILE A 55 7.02 1.19 -17.80
N MET A 56 7.15 1.88 -16.66
CA MET A 56 6.70 1.38 -15.37
C MET A 56 5.16 1.27 -15.28
N VAL A 57 4.44 2.26 -15.82
CA VAL A 57 2.97 2.23 -15.90
C VAL A 57 2.50 1.11 -16.83
N THR A 58 3.10 0.98 -18.02
CA THR A 58 2.75 -0.10 -18.96
C THR A 58 2.97 -1.48 -18.35
N ARG A 59 4.02 -1.64 -17.54
CA ARG A 59 4.24 -2.89 -16.80
C ARG A 59 3.15 -3.16 -15.77
N MET A 60 2.68 -2.13 -15.05
CA MET A 60 1.54 -2.25 -14.14
C MET A 60 0.24 -2.63 -14.87
N GLU A 61 -0.06 -1.94 -15.96
CA GLU A 61 -1.24 -2.23 -16.80
C GLU A 61 -1.21 -3.69 -17.29
N THR A 62 -0.04 -4.17 -17.69
CA THR A 62 0.16 -5.57 -18.11
C THR A 62 -0.14 -6.53 -16.96
N ALA A 63 0.43 -6.29 -15.77
CA ALA A 63 0.21 -7.15 -14.60
C ALA A 63 -1.28 -7.23 -14.20
N LEU A 64 -1.99 -6.10 -14.21
CA LEU A 64 -3.43 -6.05 -13.90
C LEU A 64 -4.27 -6.74 -14.99
N THR A 65 -3.91 -6.55 -16.26
CA THR A 65 -4.60 -7.20 -17.39
C THR A 65 -4.42 -8.71 -17.35
N GLU A 66 -3.20 -9.20 -17.09
CA GLU A 66 -2.89 -10.63 -16.95
C GLU A 66 -3.59 -11.25 -15.74
N ALA A 67 -3.75 -10.49 -14.66
CA ALA A 67 -4.53 -10.89 -13.48
C ALA A 67 -6.06 -10.83 -13.72
N GLY A 68 -6.52 -10.35 -14.88
CA GLY A 68 -7.92 -10.32 -15.27
C GLY A 68 -8.74 -9.19 -14.62
N VAL A 69 -8.08 -8.13 -14.14
CA VAL A 69 -8.75 -6.97 -13.54
C VAL A 69 -9.29 -6.04 -14.63
N ALA A 70 -10.57 -5.71 -14.56
CA ALA A 70 -11.17 -4.72 -15.45
C ALA A 70 -10.56 -3.33 -15.20
N LYS A 71 -10.38 -2.52 -16.24
CA LYS A 71 -9.64 -1.24 -16.15
C LYS A 71 -10.30 -0.25 -15.20
N GLU A 72 -11.62 -0.30 -15.11
CA GLU A 72 -12.46 0.44 -14.17
C GLU A 72 -12.21 0.09 -12.69
N ASP A 73 -11.72 -1.12 -12.40
CA ASP A 73 -11.48 -1.60 -11.03
C ASP A 73 -10.01 -1.42 -10.61
N TRP A 74 -9.12 -1.02 -11.53
CA TRP A 74 -7.68 -0.93 -11.27
C TRP A 74 -7.35 -0.02 -10.09
N HIS A 75 -8.01 1.14 -9.99
CA HIS A 75 -7.72 2.09 -8.92
C HIS A 75 -8.06 1.53 -7.53
N GLU A 76 -9.22 0.88 -7.39
CA GLU A 76 -9.65 0.24 -6.16
C GLU A 76 -8.71 -0.92 -5.77
N VAL A 77 -8.39 -1.79 -6.74
CA VAL A 77 -7.49 -2.93 -6.54
C VAL A 77 -6.10 -2.46 -6.13
N LEU A 78 -5.53 -1.48 -6.83
CA LEU A 78 -4.20 -0.94 -6.49
C LEU A 78 -4.19 -0.26 -5.13
N THR A 79 -5.28 0.40 -4.75
CA THR A 79 -5.39 1.05 -3.44
C THR A 79 -5.31 0.02 -2.33
N LEU A 80 -6.14 -1.03 -2.38
CA LEU A 80 -6.13 -2.11 -1.41
C LEU A 80 -4.83 -2.93 -1.43
N ALA A 81 -4.30 -3.21 -2.61
CA ALA A 81 -3.02 -3.92 -2.77
C ALA A 81 -1.86 -3.12 -2.19
N SER A 82 -1.84 -1.80 -2.35
CA SER A 82 -0.77 -0.95 -1.81
C SER A 82 -0.76 -0.91 -0.28
N ILE A 83 -1.92 -1.00 0.36
CA ILE A 83 -2.04 -1.10 1.83
C ILE A 83 -1.55 -2.47 2.27
N THR A 84 -2.02 -3.54 1.62
CA THR A 84 -1.60 -4.91 1.89
C THR A 84 -0.08 -5.08 1.74
N GLN A 85 0.51 -4.48 0.70
CA GLN A 85 1.95 -4.48 0.43
C GLN A 85 2.79 -3.90 1.57
N ARG A 86 2.26 -2.90 2.27
CA ARG A 86 2.96 -2.22 3.37
C ARG A 86 2.83 -2.95 4.70
N GLU A 87 1.78 -3.75 4.87
CA GLU A 87 1.50 -4.49 6.10
C GLU A 87 2.10 -5.90 6.12
N ALA A 88 2.02 -6.61 5.00
CA ALA A 88 2.39 -8.02 4.96
C ALA A 88 3.92 -8.21 4.90
N LYS A 89 4.44 -9.05 5.81
CA LYS A 89 5.86 -9.43 5.83
C LYS A 89 6.17 -10.73 5.10
N GLN A 90 5.20 -11.66 5.06
CA GLN A 90 5.37 -12.99 4.49
C GLN A 90 4.21 -13.35 3.60
N GLU A 91 4.47 -14.18 2.60
CA GLU A 91 3.51 -14.57 1.57
C GLU A 91 2.14 -15.02 2.12
N PRO A 92 2.05 -15.89 3.16
CA PRO A 92 0.74 -16.29 3.70
C PRO A 92 -0.06 -15.14 4.33
N ASP A 93 0.64 -14.13 4.87
CA ASP A 93 0.01 -12.99 5.51
C ASP A 93 -0.60 -12.02 4.50
N PHE A 94 -0.04 -11.92 3.27
CA PHE A 94 -0.64 -11.09 2.21
C PHE A 94 -2.12 -11.44 1.99
N TYR A 95 -2.41 -12.73 1.79
CA TYR A 95 -3.77 -13.21 1.52
C TYR A 95 -4.73 -13.02 2.69
N LYS A 96 -4.25 -13.16 3.94
CA LYS A 96 -5.08 -12.97 5.13
C LYS A 96 -5.28 -11.50 5.48
N ILE A 97 -4.26 -10.66 5.30
CA ILE A 97 -4.36 -9.22 5.51
C ILE A 97 -5.28 -8.60 4.45
N ALA A 98 -5.13 -8.98 3.18
CA ALA A 98 -6.07 -8.60 2.13
C ALA A 98 -7.51 -9.00 2.47
N ARG A 99 -7.71 -10.20 3.04
CA ARG A 99 -9.03 -10.62 3.55
C ARG A 99 -9.53 -9.71 4.67
N VAL A 100 -8.71 -9.39 5.67
CA VAL A 100 -9.11 -8.50 6.78
C VAL A 100 -9.57 -7.14 6.24
N PHE A 101 -8.78 -6.51 5.37
CA PHE A 101 -9.14 -5.20 4.83
C PHE A 101 -10.39 -5.28 3.95
N SER A 102 -10.52 -6.30 3.09
CA SER A 102 -11.73 -6.51 2.29
C SER A 102 -12.97 -6.69 3.15
N ASN A 103 -12.87 -7.48 4.24
CA ASN A 103 -13.97 -7.70 5.18
C ASN A 103 -14.36 -6.39 5.88
N ARG A 104 -13.38 -5.58 6.31
CA ARG A 104 -13.63 -4.27 6.92
C ARG A 104 -14.32 -3.30 5.96
N VAL A 105 -13.84 -3.19 4.72
CA VAL A 105 -14.49 -2.36 3.69
C VAL A 105 -15.94 -2.79 3.48
N ALA A 106 -16.20 -4.10 3.38
CA ALA A 106 -17.54 -4.64 3.13
C ALA A 106 -18.57 -4.32 4.23
N ILE A 107 -18.11 -4.07 5.47
CA ILE A 107 -18.98 -3.71 6.61
C ILE A 107 -18.86 -2.24 7.04
N ASP A 108 -18.27 -1.40 6.18
CA ASP A 108 -18.01 0.02 6.45
C ASP A 108 -17.18 0.24 7.74
N MET A 109 -16.27 -0.68 8.07
CA MET A 109 -15.33 -0.53 9.18
C MET A 109 -14.06 0.19 8.73
N ARG A 110 -13.51 1.03 9.61
CA ARG A 110 -12.24 1.72 9.38
C ARG A 110 -11.08 0.74 9.22
N LEU A 111 -10.13 1.03 8.34
CA LEU A 111 -8.99 0.13 8.09
C LEU A 111 -7.95 0.19 9.21
N GLU A 112 -7.75 1.36 9.83
CA GLU A 112 -6.89 1.56 11.01
C GLU A 112 -5.49 0.94 10.84
N THR A 113 -4.79 1.37 9.78
CA THR A 113 -3.49 0.83 9.37
C THR A 113 -2.42 1.94 9.40
N ASP A 114 -1.33 1.69 10.12
CA ASP A 114 -0.25 2.66 10.37
C ASP A 114 0.45 3.16 9.10
N PRO A 115 0.70 2.32 8.06
CA PRO A 115 1.21 2.79 6.77
C PRO A 115 0.49 4.01 6.20
N THR A 116 -0.82 4.15 6.43
CA THR A 116 -1.60 5.28 5.93
C THR A 116 -1.40 6.58 6.72
N ILE A 117 -0.88 6.49 7.96
CA ILE A 117 -0.45 7.64 8.77
C ILE A 117 0.95 8.09 8.38
N THR A 118 1.82 7.15 8.01
CA THR A 118 3.20 7.48 7.59
C THR A 118 3.29 7.85 6.10
N TYR A 119 2.17 7.81 5.38
CA TYR A 119 2.15 8.19 3.98
C TYR A 119 2.23 9.71 3.84
N SER A 120 3.05 10.18 2.90
CA SER A 120 3.13 11.60 2.56
C SER A 120 2.28 11.88 1.32
N TYR A 121 1.35 12.81 1.44
CA TYR A 121 0.50 13.28 0.35
C TYR A 121 0.75 14.77 0.12
N ASP A 122 0.92 15.17 -1.14
CA ASP A 122 1.23 16.57 -1.52
C ASP A 122 2.40 17.18 -0.73
N GLY A 123 3.46 16.38 -0.54
CA GLY A 123 4.65 16.78 0.21
C GLY A 123 4.45 16.89 1.73
N THR A 124 3.28 16.51 2.26
CA THR A 124 2.94 16.56 3.69
C THR A 124 2.80 15.15 4.24
N ASP A 125 3.57 14.81 5.28
CA ASP A 125 3.38 13.57 6.05
C ASP A 125 2.08 13.65 6.86
N MET A 126 1.22 12.62 6.81
CA MET A 126 -0.04 12.64 7.55
C MET A 126 0.16 12.71 9.08
N SER A 127 1.31 12.28 9.60
CA SER A 127 1.66 12.41 11.01
C SER A 127 1.98 13.87 11.42
N GLU A 128 2.41 14.70 10.47
CA GLU A 128 2.70 16.13 10.66
C GLU A 128 1.51 17.04 10.32
N ALA A 129 0.61 16.55 9.47
CA ALA A 129 -0.62 17.24 9.08
C ALA A 129 -1.53 17.50 10.30
N SER A 130 -2.21 18.65 10.31
CA SER A 130 -3.28 18.91 11.26
C SER A 130 -4.43 17.92 11.06
N THR A 131 -5.25 17.69 12.10
CA THR A 131 -6.43 16.81 11.98
C THR A 131 -7.36 17.24 10.85
N GLN A 132 -7.50 18.54 10.59
CA GLN A 132 -8.33 19.06 9.51
C GLN A 132 -7.75 18.70 8.13
N GLU A 133 -6.44 18.77 7.96
CA GLU A 133 -5.74 18.34 6.74
C GLU A 133 -5.83 16.83 6.55
N GLN A 134 -5.62 16.03 7.60
CA GLN A 134 -5.73 14.56 7.53
C GLN A 134 -7.13 14.12 7.08
N ILE A 135 -8.19 14.79 7.55
CA ILE A 135 -9.56 14.54 7.10
C ILE A 135 -9.75 14.98 5.64
N ALA A 136 -9.19 16.13 5.26
CA ALA A 136 -9.33 16.65 3.90
C ALA A 136 -8.60 15.79 2.85
N TYR A 137 -7.40 15.30 3.18
CA TYR A 137 -6.62 14.42 2.33
C TYR A 137 -7.17 12.99 2.29
N GLY A 138 -7.86 12.54 3.34
CA GLY A 138 -8.55 11.25 3.36
C GLY A 138 -7.64 10.01 3.48
N TYR A 139 -6.32 10.19 3.62
CA TYR A 139 -5.41 9.06 3.78
C TYR A 139 -5.38 8.50 5.20
N ASN A 140 -5.71 9.28 6.23
CA ASN A 140 -5.75 8.74 7.60
C ASN A 140 -6.96 7.81 7.81
N THR A 141 -6.72 6.50 7.66
CA THR A 141 -7.74 5.44 7.82
C THR A 141 -8.22 5.21 9.26
N TYR A 142 -7.65 5.91 10.25
CA TYR A 142 -8.20 5.98 11.60
C TYR A 142 -9.31 7.05 11.72
N LEU A 143 -9.36 8.01 10.80
CA LEU A 143 -10.35 9.09 10.78
C LEU A 143 -11.47 8.82 9.77
N VAL A 144 -11.13 8.22 8.61
CA VAL A 144 -12.08 7.92 7.52
C VAL A 144 -12.48 6.45 7.47
N ARG A 145 -13.58 6.15 6.77
CA ARG A 145 -14.06 4.78 6.48
C ARG A 145 -13.84 4.47 5.01
N GLY A 146 -13.83 3.17 4.66
CA GLY A 146 -13.54 2.71 3.31
C GLY A 146 -12.05 2.82 2.96
N LEU A 147 -11.75 2.72 1.67
CA LEU A 147 -10.41 2.92 1.14
C LEU A 147 -10.02 4.41 1.15
N PRO A 148 -8.73 4.74 1.32
CA PRO A 148 -8.26 6.10 1.08
C PRO A 148 -8.44 6.49 -0.40
N PRO A 149 -8.28 7.79 -0.76
CA PRO A 149 -8.49 8.25 -2.14
C PRO A 149 -7.54 7.67 -3.20
N GLY A 150 -6.54 6.90 -2.81
CA GLY A 150 -5.67 6.20 -3.74
C GLY A 150 -4.59 5.38 -3.05
N PRO A 151 -3.71 4.75 -3.83
CA PRO A 151 -2.63 3.93 -3.30
C PRO A 151 -1.65 4.73 -2.42
N ILE A 152 -1.00 4.03 -1.50
CA ILE A 152 0.03 4.59 -0.59
C ILE A 152 1.45 4.05 -0.85
N SER A 153 1.57 3.16 -1.84
CA SER A 153 2.82 2.56 -2.29
C SER A 153 2.62 1.89 -3.65
N SER A 154 3.69 1.39 -4.24
CA SER A 154 3.66 0.58 -5.46
C SER A 154 3.52 -0.93 -5.12
N PRO A 155 2.35 -1.55 -5.31
CA PRO A 155 2.16 -2.97 -5.01
C PRO A 155 2.82 -3.86 -6.08
N GLY A 156 3.42 -4.98 -5.64
CA GLY A 156 3.92 -6.02 -6.53
C GLY A 156 2.86 -7.07 -6.88
N GLU A 157 3.24 -8.04 -7.71
CA GLU A 157 2.39 -9.16 -8.15
C GLU A 157 1.69 -9.88 -7.00
N LEU A 158 2.42 -10.20 -5.93
CA LEU A 158 1.86 -10.92 -4.78
C LEU A 158 0.78 -10.12 -4.05
N ALA A 159 0.94 -8.79 -3.92
CA ALA A 159 -0.06 -7.94 -3.28
C ALA A 159 -1.32 -7.81 -4.14
N ILE A 160 -1.15 -7.70 -5.46
CA ILE A 160 -2.25 -7.69 -6.43
C ILE A 160 -2.99 -9.04 -6.37
N ASP A 161 -2.29 -10.16 -6.46
CA ASP A 161 -2.88 -11.49 -6.40
C ASP A 161 -3.61 -11.73 -5.08
N ALA A 162 -3.01 -11.36 -3.94
CA ALA A 162 -3.65 -11.48 -2.63
C ALA A 162 -4.93 -10.63 -2.50
N THR A 163 -4.96 -9.48 -3.15
CA THR A 163 -6.14 -8.59 -3.18
C THR A 163 -7.27 -9.20 -4.01
N LEU A 164 -6.94 -9.85 -5.13
CA LEU A 164 -7.92 -10.49 -6.02
C LEU A 164 -8.39 -11.85 -5.48
N ASN A 165 -7.48 -12.59 -4.83
CA ASN A 165 -7.69 -13.95 -4.35
C ASN A 165 -7.47 -14.08 -2.83
N PRO A 166 -8.11 -13.25 -1.97
CA PRO A 166 -7.83 -13.23 -0.55
C PRO A 166 -8.22 -14.55 0.14
N ALA A 167 -7.44 -14.95 1.14
CA ALA A 167 -7.66 -16.19 1.89
C ALA A 167 -9.08 -16.26 2.45
N VAL A 168 -9.71 -17.44 2.47
CA VAL A 168 -11.06 -17.59 3.02
C VAL A 168 -11.04 -17.41 4.53
N GLY A 169 -11.86 -16.50 5.06
CA GLY A 169 -12.05 -16.29 6.49
C GLY A 169 -12.82 -15.00 6.81
N GLU A 170 -13.32 -14.89 8.04
CA GLU A 170 -14.12 -13.74 8.50
C GLU A 170 -13.31 -12.81 9.42
N TRP A 171 -11.97 -12.90 9.38
CA TRP A 171 -11.10 -12.09 10.22
C TRP A 171 -11.33 -10.60 9.98
N LEU A 172 -11.34 -9.85 11.08
CA LEU A 172 -11.44 -8.40 11.10
C LEU A 172 -10.22 -7.77 11.77
N PHE A 173 -9.35 -8.54 12.42
CA PHE A 173 -8.22 -8.04 13.17
C PHE A 173 -7.01 -8.94 12.96
N PHE A 174 -5.83 -8.34 12.98
CA PHE A 174 -4.57 -9.06 13.05
C PHE A 174 -3.59 -8.38 13.99
N VAL A 175 -2.65 -9.13 14.54
CA VAL A 175 -1.55 -8.61 15.34
C VAL A 175 -0.32 -9.48 15.14
N THR A 176 0.79 -8.86 14.76
CA THR A 176 2.11 -9.52 14.74
C THR A 176 2.59 -9.66 16.17
N ILE A 177 2.80 -10.90 16.63
CA ILE A 177 3.20 -11.18 18.02
C ILE A 177 4.70 -11.44 18.17
N ASN A 178 5.42 -11.57 17.05
CA ASN A 178 6.86 -11.74 17.03
C ASN A 178 7.43 -11.05 15.77
N LEU A 179 8.06 -9.88 15.95
CA LEU A 179 8.49 -9.04 14.82
C LEU A 179 9.67 -9.62 14.04
N ALA A 180 10.50 -10.44 14.69
CA ALA A 180 11.64 -11.11 14.05
C ALA A 180 11.22 -12.28 13.16
N THR A 181 10.29 -13.10 13.63
CA THR A 181 9.78 -14.23 12.84
C THR A 181 8.63 -13.85 11.93
N GLY A 182 8.00 -12.68 12.13
CA GLY A 182 6.79 -12.28 11.42
C GLY A 182 5.54 -13.08 11.80
N GLU A 183 5.53 -13.77 12.95
CA GLU A 183 4.35 -14.52 13.37
C GLU A 183 3.16 -13.58 13.64
N THR A 184 2.13 -13.70 12.80
CA THR A 184 0.91 -12.89 12.84
C THR A 184 -0.30 -13.74 13.24
N LYS A 185 -1.08 -13.25 14.19
CA LYS A 185 -2.36 -13.84 14.57
C LYS A 185 -3.52 -13.06 13.99
N PHE A 186 -4.57 -13.77 13.58
CA PHE A 186 -5.77 -13.23 12.93
C PHE A 186 -7.01 -13.63 13.71
N SER A 187 -7.94 -12.70 13.90
CA SER A 187 -9.13 -12.87 14.74
C SER A 187 -10.35 -12.19 14.14
N GLU A 188 -11.52 -12.73 14.45
CA GLU A 188 -12.82 -12.22 14.00
C GLU A 188 -13.38 -11.17 14.98
N THR A 189 -12.95 -11.23 16.25
CA THR A 189 -13.46 -10.37 17.31
C THR A 189 -12.37 -9.53 17.95
N LEU A 190 -12.75 -8.33 18.40
CA LEU A 190 -11.85 -7.45 19.13
C LEU A 190 -11.35 -8.10 20.43
N ALA A 191 -12.20 -8.83 21.15
CA ALA A 191 -11.82 -9.49 22.40
C ALA A 191 -10.72 -10.55 22.20
N GLU A 192 -10.77 -11.30 21.11
CA GLU A 192 -9.72 -12.26 20.77
C GLU A 192 -8.42 -11.55 20.39
N HIS A 193 -8.49 -10.51 19.55
CA HIS A 193 -7.34 -9.66 19.20
C HIS A 193 -6.66 -9.09 20.46
N GLU A 194 -7.43 -8.47 21.35
CA GLU A 194 -6.93 -7.87 22.59
C GLU A 194 -6.27 -8.90 23.52
N SER A 195 -6.73 -10.16 23.50
CA SER A 195 -6.12 -11.25 24.28
C SER A 195 -4.70 -11.60 23.82
N TRP A 196 -4.32 -11.24 22.59
CA TRP A 196 -2.99 -11.50 22.02
C TRP A 196 -2.03 -10.31 22.10
N ILE A 197 -2.53 -9.08 22.34
CA ILE A 197 -1.68 -7.89 22.54
C ILE A 197 -0.59 -8.11 23.62
N PRO A 198 -0.85 -8.80 24.76
CA PRO A 198 0.20 -9.10 25.73
C PRO A 198 1.37 -9.93 25.18
N LEU A 199 1.16 -10.73 24.12
CA LEU A 199 2.23 -11.50 23.48
C LEU A 199 3.20 -10.57 22.74
N LEU A 200 2.68 -9.62 21.97
CA LEU A 200 3.49 -8.58 21.32
C LEU A 200 4.25 -7.75 22.37
N ARG A 201 3.56 -7.26 23.41
CA ARG A 201 4.21 -6.46 24.48
C ARG A 201 5.31 -7.22 25.19
N LYS A 202 5.11 -8.53 25.42
CA LYS A 202 6.15 -9.39 25.98
C LYS A 202 7.35 -9.47 25.04
N TRP A 203 7.11 -9.72 23.75
CA TRP A 203 8.15 -9.78 22.74
C TRP A 203 8.94 -8.46 22.69
N GLU A 204 8.29 -7.30 22.68
CA GLU A 204 8.94 -5.98 22.70
C GLU A 204 9.80 -5.78 23.96
N SER A 205 9.30 -6.19 25.13
CA SER A 205 10.07 -6.08 26.38
C SER A 205 11.32 -6.97 26.41
N GLU A 206 11.31 -8.07 25.66
CA GLU A 206 12.45 -8.98 25.50
C GLU A 206 13.42 -8.52 24.40
N ASN A 207 13.03 -7.56 23.55
CA ASN A 207 13.78 -7.05 22.41
C ASN A 207 13.74 -5.50 22.34
N PRO A 208 14.22 -4.78 23.38
CA PRO A 208 14.03 -3.33 23.50
C PRO A 208 14.70 -2.52 22.39
N ASP A 209 15.78 -3.03 21.80
CA ASP A 209 16.58 -2.33 20.79
C ASP A 209 16.13 -2.65 19.34
N TRP A 210 15.02 -3.39 19.15
CA TRP A 210 14.59 -3.87 17.83
C TRP A 210 14.34 -2.76 16.80
N TYR A 211 13.90 -1.59 17.27
CA TYR A 211 13.60 -0.45 16.39
C TYR A 211 14.79 0.51 16.21
N ASP A 212 15.93 0.23 16.83
CA ASP A 212 17.15 1.05 16.74
C ASP A 212 18.08 0.62 15.57
N GLU A 213 17.78 -0.51 14.91
CA GLU A 213 18.48 -1.03 13.71
C GLU A 213 17.76 -0.67 12.40
#